data_AF-A0A1J6JX68-F1
#
_entry.id   AF-A0A1J6JX68-F1
#
_cell.length_a   1.000
_cell.length_b   1.000
_cell.length_c   1.000
_cell.angle_alpha   90.00
_cell.angle_beta   90.00
_cell.angle_gamma   90.00
#
_symmetry.space_group_name_H-M   'P 1'
#
loop_
_entity.id
_entity.type
_entity.pdbx_description
1 polymer ?
#
loop_
_entity_poly.entity_id
_entity_poly.type
_entity_poly.pdbx_seq_one_letter_code
_entity_poly.pdbx_strand_id
1 'polypeptide(L)'
;CPLCSNEDESIDHLFFHCQYSATIWDRILGWQGIARKSNGWQEEIGCAVRYGQGKSLDATLYRMTLACCLYCLWHRRNMRLFQHKWRTTEMLGRQIIQDVHCRGARFPRLHRRLESL
;
A
#
# COMPACT_ATOMS: atom_id res chain seq x y z
N CYS A 1 6.03 16.71 6.21
CA CYS A 1 5.21 15.64 5.59
C CYS A 1 3.75 16.10 5.44
N PRO A 2 3.25 16.28 4.21
CA PRO A 2 1.88 16.73 3.94
C PRO A 2 0.79 15.73 4.34
N LEU A 3 1.17 14.49 4.67
CA LEU A 3 0.22 13.44 5.06
C LEU A 3 -0.15 13.47 6.55
N CYS A 4 0.80 13.78 7.44
CA CYS A 4 0.55 13.85 8.88
C CYS A 4 0.72 15.24 9.48
N SER A 5 1.42 16.16 8.80
CA SER A 5 1.79 17.48 9.33
C SER A 5 2.61 17.46 10.64
N ASN A 6 3.20 16.32 11.01
CA ASN A 6 3.89 16.14 12.30
C ASN A 6 5.42 16.09 12.19
N GLU A 7 5.97 15.59 11.07
CA GLU A 7 7.41 15.47 10.83
C GLU A 7 7.75 15.92 9.41
N ASP A 8 9.04 16.10 9.11
CA ASP A 8 9.53 16.43 7.77
C ASP A 8 9.24 15.34 6.73
N GLU A 9 9.16 15.74 5.46
CA GLU A 9 8.99 14.77 4.37
C GLU A 9 10.34 14.12 4.03
N SER A 10 10.42 12.80 4.21
CA SER A 10 11.45 11.93 3.65
C SER A 10 10.79 10.74 2.97
N ILE A 11 11.52 9.97 2.15
CA ILE A 11 10.99 8.74 1.53
C ILE A 11 10.52 7.76 2.63
N ASP A 12 11.36 7.58 3.64
CA ASP A 12 11.09 6.69 4.77
C ASP A 12 9.85 7.12 5.56
N HIS A 13 9.78 8.40 5.90
CA HIS A 13 8.61 8.95 6.58
C HIS A 13 7.36 8.89 5.71
N LEU A 14 7.41 9.38 4.48
CA LEU A 14 6.22 9.50 3.61
C LEU A 14 5.52 8.16 3.36
N PHE A 15 6.26 7.08 3.19
CA PHE A 15 5.69 5.79 2.81
C PHE A 15 5.46 4.86 4.01
N PHE A 16 6.32 4.86 5.03
CA PHE A 16 6.29 3.79 6.03
C PHE A 16 6.36 4.22 7.51
N HIS A 17 6.86 5.41 7.85
CA HIS A 17 6.78 5.91 9.25
C HIS A 17 5.66 6.93 9.50
N CYS A 18 5.16 7.60 8.47
CA CYS A 18 4.04 8.51 8.61
C CYS A 18 2.83 7.73 9.13
N GLN A 19 2.24 8.15 10.24
CA GLN A 19 1.08 7.47 10.84
C GLN A 19 -0.05 7.26 9.82
N TYR A 20 -0.28 8.22 8.93
CA TYR A 20 -1.26 8.10 7.86
C TYR A 20 -0.92 6.95 6.89
N SER A 21 0.31 6.90 6.38
CA SER A 21 0.71 5.87 5.42
C SER A 21 0.86 4.48 6.06
N ALA A 22 1.44 4.41 7.25
CA ALA A 22 1.62 3.18 8.02
C ALA A 22 0.27 2.51 8.33
N THR A 23 -0.74 3.29 8.72
CA THR A 23 -2.10 2.78 8.95
C THR A 23 -2.71 2.14 7.69
N ILE A 24 -2.48 2.75 6.52
CA ILE A 24 -2.96 2.22 5.24
C ILE A 24 -2.21 0.94 4.88
N TRP A 25 -0.89 0.95 5.03
CA TRP A 25 -0.06 -0.20 4.70
C TRP A 25 -0.34 -1.41 5.60
N ASP A 26 -0.45 -1.20 6.90
CA ASP A 26 -0.88 -2.22 7.87
C ASP A 26 -2.22 -2.86 7.48
N ARG A 27 -3.19 -2.04 7.06
CA ARG A 27 -4.50 -2.54 6.62
C ARG A 27 -4.39 -3.40 5.36
N ILE A 28 -3.54 -3.01 4.41
CA ILE A 28 -3.32 -3.76 3.16
C ILE A 28 -2.57 -5.07 3.43
N LEU A 29 -1.62 -5.07 4.36
CA LEU A 29 -0.93 -6.29 4.81
C LEU A 29 -1.91 -7.25 5.49
N GLY A 30 -2.72 -6.73 6.42
CA GLY A 30 -3.76 -7.51 7.11
C GLY A 30 -4.77 -8.12 6.15
N TRP A 31 -5.23 -7.35 5.15
CA TRP A 31 -6.12 -7.86 4.09
C TRP A 31 -5.49 -9.00 3.27
N GLN A 32 -4.17 -9.02 3.09
CA GLN A 32 -3.47 -10.13 2.42
C GLN A 32 -3.20 -11.33 3.34
N GLY A 33 -3.53 -11.25 4.63
CA GLY A 33 -3.18 -12.26 5.63
C GLY A 33 -1.74 -12.18 6.12
N ILE A 34 -1.04 -11.06 5.91
CA ILE A 34 0.34 -10.86 6.37
C ILE A 34 0.31 -10.20 7.75
N ALA A 35 0.56 -10.98 8.79
CA ALA A 35 0.56 -10.53 10.18
C ALA A 35 1.88 -9.82 10.56
N ARG A 36 2.05 -8.59 10.06
CA ARG A 36 3.16 -7.69 10.47
C ARG A 36 2.72 -6.23 10.43
N LYS A 37 3.59 -5.36 10.94
CA LYS A 37 3.42 -3.90 10.93
C LYS A 37 4.41 -3.23 9.98
N SER A 38 4.05 -2.04 9.51
CA SER A 38 4.96 -1.14 8.81
C SER A 38 6.14 -0.79 9.72
N ASN A 39 7.37 -0.93 9.24
CA ASN A 39 8.57 -0.74 10.06
C ASN A 39 9.72 -0.04 9.32
N GLY A 40 9.36 0.98 8.53
CA GLY A 40 10.34 1.81 7.83
C GLY A 40 10.87 1.22 6.53
N TRP A 41 11.50 2.07 5.74
CA TRP A 41 11.87 1.81 4.35
C TRP A 41 12.78 0.60 4.15
N GLN A 42 13.79 0.43 5.01
CA GLN A 42 14.75 -0.67 4.86
C GLN A 42 14.11 -2.03 5.14
N GLU A 43 13.28 -2.13 6.19
CA GLU A 43 12.55 -3.35 6.51
C GLU A 43 11.52 -3.68 5.41
N GLU A 44 10.89 -2.65 4.84
CA GLU A 44 9.92 -2.81 3.76
C GLU A 44 10.57 -3.26 2.45
N ILE A 45 11.79 -2.81 2.15
CA ILE A 45 12.59 -3.38 1.05
C ILE A 45 12.87 -4.86 1.31
N GLY A 46 13.32 -5.21 2.51
CA GLY A 46 13.57 -6.61 2.89
C GLY A 46 12.32 -7.48 2.75
N CYS A 47 11.17 -6.96 3.18
CA CYS A 47 9.87 -7.60 2.99
C CYS A 47 9.50 -7.71 1.52
N ALA A 48 9.76 -6.69 0.70
CA ALA A 48 9.48 -6.74 -0.73
C ALA A 48 10.32 -7.78 -1.46
N VAL A 49 11.58 -7.95 -1.07
CA VAL A 49 12.42 -9.06 -1.56
C VAL A 49 11.84 -10.39 -1.10
N ARG A 50 11.49 -10.54 0.19
CA ARG A 50 10.99 -11.81 0.75
C ARG A 50 9.63 -12.24 0.18
N TYR A 51 8.63 -11.37 0.25
CA TYR A 51 7.25 -11.67 -0.13
C TYR A 51 7.03 -11.52 -1.63
N GLY A 52 7.78 -10.63 -2.30
CA GLY A 52 7.65 -10.35 -3.72
C GLY A 52 8.51 -11.24 -4.62
N GLN A 53 9.22 -12.25 -4.11
CA GLN A 53 10.09 -13.11 -4.93
C GLN A 53 9.31 -14.21 -5.66
N GLY A 54 9.70 -14.48 -6.90
CA GLY A 54 9.17 -15.60 -7.69
C GLY A 54 7.83 -15.30 -8.39
N LYS A 55 7.17 -16.37 -8.86
CA LYS A 55 5.97 -16.31 -9.72
C LYS A 55 4.69 -16.79 -9.03
N SER A 56 4.71 -16.96 -7.70
CA SER A 56 3.50 -17.35 -6.96
C SER A 56 2.42 -16.26 -7.05
N LEU A 57 1.16 -16.65 -6.81
CA LEU A 57 0.05 -15.71 -6.78
C LEU A 57 0.21 -14.71 -5.64
N ASP A 58 0.63 -15.16 -4.47
CA ASP A 58 0.85 -14.27 -3.32
C ASP A 58 2.01 -13.29 -3.57
N ALA A 59 3.10 -13.72 -4.22
CA ALA A 59 4.18 -12.81 -4.60
C ALA A 59 3.73 -11.77 -5.65
N THR A 60 2.89 -12.19 -6.59
CA THR A 60 2.30 -11.28 -7.57
C THR A 60 1.37 -10.27 -6.90
N LEU A 61 0.52 -10.75 -5.99
CA LEU A 61 -0.38 -9.93 -5.21
C LEU A 61 0.39 -8.89 -4.38
N TYR A 62 1.43 -9.33 -3.66
CA TYR A 62 2.27 -8.45 -2.85
C TYR A 62 2.91 -7.33 -3.69
N ARG A 63 3.46 -7.66 -4.86
CA ARG A 63 4.03 -6.63 -5.76
C ARG A 63 2.97 -5.65 -6.24
N MET A 64 1.77 -6.14 -6.58
CA MET A 64 0.67 -5.29 -7.02
C MET A 64 0.16 -4.37 -5.92
N THR A 65 -0.01 -4.89 -4.70
CA THR A 65 -0.47 -4.10 -3.54
C THR A 65 0.55 -3.06 -3.13
N LEU A 66 1.83 -3.43 -3.08
CA LEU A 66 2.92 -2.49 -2.80
C LEU A 66 2.95 -1.35 -3.83
N ALA A 67 2.99 -1.69 -5.13
CA ALA A 67 3.03 -0.69 -6.20
C ALA A 67 1.81 0.23 -6.18
N CYS A 68 0.61 -0.32 -5.99
CA CYS A 68 -0.62 0.46 -5.91
C CYS A 68 -0.62 1.38 -4.68
N CYS A 69 -0.19 0.87 -3.52
CA CYS A 69 -0.13 1.63 -2.28
C CYS A 69 0.82 2.84 -2.41
N LEU A 70 2.06 2.60 -2.86
CA LEU A 70 3.05 3.67 -3.04
C LEU A 70 2.57 4.75 -4.02
N TYR A 71 1.97 4.33 -5.15
CA TYR A 71 1.38 5.27 -6.11
C TYR A 71 0.25 6.09 -5.49
N CYS A 72 -0.69 5.44 -4.80
CA CYS A 72 -1.83 6.10 -4.17
C CYS A 72 -1.39 7.08 -3.08
N LEU A 73 -0.40 6.72 -2.25
CA LEU A 73 0.18 7.60 -1.23
C LEU A 73 0.84 8.84 -1.85
N TRP A 74 1.68 8.64 -2.87
CA TRP A 74 2.31 9.73 -3.60
C TRP A 74 1.27 10.68 -4.22
N HIS A 75 0.27 10.09 -4.88
CA HIS A 75 -0.83 10.85 -5.46
C HIS A 75 -1.63 11.62 -4.39
N ARG A 76 -1.88 11.02 -3.21
CA ARG A 76 -2.55 11.72 -2.09
C ARG A 76 -1.72 12.85 -1.53
N ARG A 77 -0.40 12.67 -1.39
CA ARG A 77 0.53 13.73 -1.00
C ARG A 77 0.40 14.94 -1.93
N ASN A 78 0.42 14.72 -3.24
CA ASN A 78 0.27 15.81 -4.22
C ASN A 78 -1.10 16.49 -4.13
N MET A 79 -2.16 15.74 -3.88
CA MET A 79 -3.51 16.29 -3.81
C MET A 79 -3.75 17.14 -2.56
N ARG A 80 -3.08 16.81 -1.46
CA ARG A 80 -3.08 17.63 -0.25
C ARG A 80 -2.25 18.90 -0.44
N LEU A 81 -1.08 18.79 -1.06
CA LEU A 81 -0.20 19.93 -1.30
C LEU A 81 -0.77 20.93 -2.30
N PHE A 82 -1.25 20.47 -3.46
CA PHE A 82 -1.58 21.35 -4.59
C PHE A 82 -3.08 21.64 -4.71
N GLN A 83 -3.94 20.85 -4.06
CA GLN A 83 -5.39 20.99 -4.18
C GLN A 83 -6.11 21.04 -2.84
N HIS A 84 -5.38 20.95 -1.72
CA HIS A 84 -5.96 20.92 -0.37
C HIS A 84 -7.07 19.86 -0.17
N LYS A 85 -6.98 18.74 -0.92
CA LYS A 85 -7.97 17.66 -0.88
C LYS A 85 -7.54 16.54 0.07
N TRP A 86 -8.26 16.43 1.18
CA TRP A 86 -8.06 15.38 2.19
C TRP A 86 -8.89 14.13 1.91
N ARG A 87 -8.39 12.99 2.34
CA ARG A 87 -9.11 11.71 2.38
C ARG A 87 -8.66 10.95 3.62
N THR A 88 -9.58 10.20 4.22
CA THR A 88 -9.26 9.35 5.37
C THR A 88 -8.44 8.13 4.94
N THR A 89 -7.78 7.48 5.90
CA THR A 89 -7.02 6.24 5.66
C THR A 89 -7.95 5.11 5.22
N GLU A 90 -9.19 5.08 5.70
CA GLU A 90 -10.19 4.06 5.35
C GLU A 90 -10.60 4.17 3.89
N MET A 91 -10.88 5.39 3.42
CA MET A 91 -11.24 5.63 2.02
C MET A 91 -10.10 5.23 1.08
N LEU A 92 -8.86 5.59 1.42
CA LEU A 92 -7.72 5.25 0.56
C LEU A 92 -7.41 3.76 0.58
N GLY A 93 -7.46 3.11 1.76
CA GLY A 93 -7.28 1.67 1.88
C GLY A 93 -8.32 0.90 1.06
N ARG A 94 -9.59 1.30 1.10
CA ARG A 94 -10.65 0.71 0.27
C ARG A 94 -10.39 0.91 -1.22
N GLN A 95 -9.97 2.10 -1.62
CA GLN A 95 -9.64 2.40 -3.01
C GLN A 95 -8.49 1.50 -3.50
N ILE A 96 -7.42 1.36 -2.73
CA ILE A 96 -6.27 0.53 -3.10
C ILE A 96 -6.69 -0.94 -3.29
N ILE A 97 -7.48 -1.48 -2.37
CA ILE A 97 -8.01 -2.85 -2.49
C ILE A 97 -8.84 -2.98 -3.77
N GLN A 98 -9.76 -2.05 -4.03
CA GLN A 98 -10.57 -2.06 -5.24
C GLN A 98 -9.73 -1.98 -6.52
N ASP A 99 -8.73 -1.10 -6.56
CA ASP A 99 -7.82 -0.95 -7.71
C ASP A 99 -7.03 -2.25 -7.96
N VAL A 100 -6.61 -2.94 -6.89
CA VAL A 100 -5.95 -4.25 -6.96
C VAL A 100 -6.91 -5.33 -7.49
N HIS A 101 -8.16 -5.37 -7.02
CA HIS A 101 -9.19 -6.27 -7.58
C HIS A 101 -9.42 -6.02 -9.06
N CYS A 102 -9.65 -4.78 -9.48
CA CYS A 102 -9.89 -4.44 -10.88
C CYS A 102 -8.71 -4.82 -11.79
N ARG A 103 -7.48 -4.59 -11.34
CA ARG A 103 -6.28 -4.96 -12.10
C ARG A 103 -6.05 -6.48 -12.10
N GLY A 104 -6.28 -7.14 -10.97
CA GLY A 104 -6.09 -8.56 -10.79
C GLY A 104 -7.13 -9.42 -11.53
N ALA A 105 -8.34 -8.89 -11.74
CA ALA A 105 -9.39 -9.53 -12.52
C ALA A 105 -8.97 -9.88 -13.96
N ARG A 106 -7.96 -9.19 -14.50
CA ARG A 106 -7.39 -9.47 -15.83
C ARG A 106 -6.64 -10.80 -15.89
N PHE A 107 -6.34 -11.42 -14.74
CA PHE A 107 -5.60 -12.67 -14.62
C PHE A 107 -6.44 -13.70 -13.87
N PRO A 108 -7.04 -14.72 -14.54
CA PRO A 108 -8.04 -15.61 -13.93
C PRO A 108 -7.59 -16.34 -12.65
N ARG A 109 -6.30 -16.67 -12.55
CA ARG A 109 -5.75 -17.32 -11.34
C ARG A 109 -5.63 -16.33 -10.17
N LEU A 110 -5.23 -15.09 -10.44
CA LEU A 110 -5.12 -14.06 -9.42
C LEU A 110 -6.50 -13.55 -9.00
N HIS A 111 -7.45 -13.46 -9.92
CA HIS A 111 -8.83 -13.09 -9.63
C HIS A 111 -9.46 -14.01 -8.57
N ARG A 112 -9.37 -15.33 -8.76
CA ARG A 112 -9.86 -16.31 -7.77
C ARG A 112 -9.17 -16.19 -6.41
N ARG A 113 -7.87 -15.90 -6.40
CA ARG A 113 -7.12 -15.68 -5.16
C ARG A 113 -7.57 -14.42 -4.43
N LEU A 114 -7.93 -13.37 -5.18
CA LEU A 114 -8.45 -12.11 -4.64
C LEU A 114 -9.86 -12.26 -4.08
N GLU A 115 -10.72 -13.07 -4.70
CA GLU A 115 -12.07 -13.38 -4.18
C GLU A 115 -12.03 -14.17 -2.87
N SER A 116 -10.91 -14.81 -2.55
CA SER A 116 -10.73 -15.57 -1.30
C SER A 116 -10.14 -14.73 -0.15
N LEU A 117 -9.96 -13.42 -0.33
CA LEU A 117 -9.44 -12.47 0.68
C LEU A 117 -10.55 -11.57 1.21
#